data_AF-A0A4Y2FPN4-F1
#
_entry.id   AF-A0A4Y2FPN4-F1
#
_cell.length_a   1.000
_cell.length_b   1.000
_cell.length_c   1.000
_cell.angle_alpha   90.00
_cell.angle_beta   90.00
_cell.angle_gamma   90.00
#
_symmetry.space_group_name_H-M   'P 1'
#
loop_
_entity.id
_entity.type
_entity.pdbx_description
1 polymer ?
#
loop_
_entity_poly.entity_id
_entity_poly.type
_entity_poly.pdbx_seq_one_letter_code
_entity_poly.pdbx_strand_id
1 'polypeptide(L)'
;MLAMFEIFLEIKSAISKALIDIKEQKNLANVDFETLTVTVAGLKPVKIGLEKLCSRNATLLTAEGVFAFIIGELNQQNSEFAKNMKCSHVQKISERHNVSLVGLMQYLNFGRKYDAAAFTVDLSRLPNKNSLIQQSKIITTRYFCEEDESLSNSSYSEESTETLEEKSLTLYQKLEKAIH
;
A
#
# COMPACT_ATOMS: atom_id res chain seq x y z
N MET A 1 -11.17 -1.44 -11.39
CA MET A 1 -11.85 -0.20 -10.92
C MET A 1 -11.02 1.06 -11.22
N LEU A 2 -9.79 1.21 -10.70
CA LEU A 2 -8.99 2.42 -10.99
C LEU A 2 -8.77 2.66 -12.49
N ALA A 3 -8.38 1.62 -13.23
CA ALA A 3 -8.22 1.69 -14.69
C ALA A 3 -9.52 2.13 -15.41
N MET A 4 -10.69 1.75 -14.90
CA MET A 4 -11.98 2.17 -15.48
C MET A 4 -12.21 3.67 -15.28
N PHE A 5 -11.83 4.23 -14.13
CA PHE A 5 -11.92 5.67 -13.88
C PHE A 5 -10.92 6.47 -14.72
N GLU A 6 -9.72 5.94 -14.93
CA GLU A 6 -8.73 6.56 -15.81
C GLU A 6 -9.25 6.62 -17.25
N ILE A 7 -9.72 5.50 -17.79
CA ILE A 7 -10.32 5.44 -19.14
C ILE A 7 -11.53 6.38 -19.22
N PHE A 8 -12.40 6.39 -18.21
CA PHE A 8 -13.57 7.28 -18.19
C PHE A 8 -13.17 8.76 -18.24
N LEU A 9 -12.13 9.15 -17.52
CA LEU A 9 -11.59 10.52 -17.55
C LEU A 9 -10.95 10.86 -18.90
N GLU A 10 -10.32 9.91 -19.58
CA GLU A 10 -9.75 10.09 -20.92
C GLU A 10 -10.82 10.35 -21.98
N ILE A 11 -11.94 9.63 -21.92
CA ILE A 11 -13.04 9.77 -22.89
C ILE A 11 -14.08 10.83 -22.51
N LYS A 12 -13.86 11.59 -21.42
CA LYS A 12 -14.86 12.53 -20.87
C LYS A 12 -15.45 13.49 -21.91
N SER A 13 -14.65 14.01 -22.83
CA SER A 13 -15.11 14.94 -23.86
C SER A 13 -16.01 14.27 -24.89
N ALA A 14 -15.77 13.01 -25.21
CA ALA A 14 -16.61 12.24 -26.12
C ALA A 14 -17.96 11.94 -25.47
N ILE A 15 -17.96 11.58 -24.17
CA ILE A 15 -19.17 11.39 -23.37
C ILE A 15 -19.99 12.68 -23.33
N SER A 16 -19.37 13.82 -22.98
CA SER A 16 -20.07 15.10 -22.92
C SER A 16 -20.73 15.49 -24.26
N LYS A 17 -20.04 15.26 -25.39
CA LYS A 17 -20.61 15.51 -26.73
C LYS A 17 -21.78 14.59 -27.04
N ALA A 18 -21.63 13.29 -26.80
CA ALA A 18 -22.69 12.31 -27.04
C ALA A 18 -23.96 12.61 -26.22
N LEU A 19 -23.82 13.06 -24.96
CA LEU A 19 -24.94 13.47 -24.12
C LEU A 19 -25.68 14.70 -24.68
N ILE A 20 -24.93 15.66 -25.22
CA ILE A 20 -25.50 16.82 -25.91
C ILE A 20 -26.28 16.37 -27.15
N ASP A 21 -25.72 15.47 -27.96
CA ASP A 21 -26.33 14.99 -29.22
C ASP A 21 -27.68 14.28 -28.99
N ILE A 22 -27.78 13.45 -27.94
CA ILE A 22 -29.01 12.72 -27.60
C ILE A 22 -30.02 13.56 -26.79
N LYS A 23 -29.72 14.85 -26.55
CA LYS A 23 -30.54 15.79 -25.76
C LYS A 23 -30.81 15.34 -24.32
N GLU A 24 -29.96 14.46 -23.77
CA GLU A 24 -30.01 14.07 -22.37
C GLU A 24 -29.27 15.12 -21.53
N GLN A 25 -30.05 15.97 -20.86
CA GLN A 25 -29.55 17.02 -19.96
C GLN A 25 -29.17 16.52 -18.56
N LYS A 26 -28.93 15.21 -18.37
CA LYS A 26 -28.22 14.74 -17.19
C LYS A 26 -26.77 15.18 -17.29
N ASN A 27 -26.54 16.41 -16.84
CA ASN A 27 -25.26 17.09 -16.91
C ASN A 27 -24.30 16.42 -15.91
N LEU A 28 -23.41 15.56 -16.43
CA LEU A 28 -22.13 15.34 -15.78
C LEU A 28 -21.44 16.70 -15.70
N ALA A 29 -21.45 17.29 -14.51
CA ALA A 29 -20.89 18.61 -14.28
C ALA A 29 -19.36 18.51 -14.20
N ASN A 30 -18.68 19.62 -14.42
CA ASN A 30 -17.21 19.67 -14.28
C ASN A 30 -16.76 19.20 -12.88
N VAL A 31 -17.55 19.49 -11.85
CA VAL A 31 -17.29 19.05 -10.47
C VAL A 31 -17.27 17.53 -10.31
N ASP A 32 -18.04 16.79 -11.12
CA ASP A 32 -18.07 15.32 -11.09
C ASP A 32 -16.74 14.76 -11.62
N PHE A 33 -16.24 15.33 -12.72
CA PHE A 33 -14.95 14.95 -13.30
C PHE A 33 -13.77 15.38 -12.42
N GLU A 34 -13.85 16.53 -11.75
CA GLU A 34 -12.87 16.98 -10.76
C GLU A 34 -12.82 16.03 -9.57
N THR A 35 -13.98 15.66 -9.02
CA THR A 35 -14.10 14.69 -7.93
C THR A 35 -13.46 13.36 -8.34
N LEU A 36 -13.78 12.85 -9.53
CA LEU A 36 -13.21 11.61 -10.04
C LEU A 36 -11.69 11.70 -10.24
N THR A 37 -11.19 12.84 -10.73
CA THR A 37 -9.74 13.08 -10.90
C THR A 37 -9.02 13.02 -9.55
N VAL A 38 -9.59 13.65 -8.52
CA VAL A 38 -9.08 13.61 -7.14
C VAL A 38 -9.09 12.18 -6.59
N THR A 39 -10.18 11.43 -6.80
CA THR A 39 -10.29 10.03 -6.39
C THR A 39 -9.22 9.17 -7.06
N VAL A 40 -9.03 9.31 -8.38
CA VAL A 40 -7.99 8.59 -9.13
C VAL A 40 -6.60 8.92 -8.58
N ALA A 41 -6.31 10.20 -8.32
CA ALA A 41 -5.03 10.61 -7.75
C ALA A 41 -4.75 9.98 -6.37
N GLY A 42 -5.76 9.91 -5.50
CA GLY A 42 -5.62 9.28 -4.18
C GLY A 42 -5.50 7.75 -4.24
N LEU A 43 -6.12 7.10 -5.24
CA LEU A 43 -6.07 5.63 -5.39
C LEU A 43 -4.77 5.13 -6.04
N LYS A 44 -4.06 5.95 -6.82
CA LYS A 44 -2.80 5.58 -7.48
C LYS A 44 -1.72 5.01 -6.54
N PRO A 45 -1.31 5.70 -5.46
CA PRO A 45 -0.30 5.15 -4.55
C PRO A 45 -0.77 3.84 -3.88
N VAL A 46 -2.08 3.70 -3.63
CA VAL A 46 -2.65 2.47 -3.06
C VAL A 46 -2.54 1.29 -4.02
N LYS A 47 -2.85 1.48 -5.32
CA LYS A 47 -2.68 0.44 -6.35
C LYS A 47 -1.22 -0.03 -6.42
N ILE A 48 -0.29 0.91 -6.53
CA ILE A 48 1.14 0.64 -6.66
C ILE A 48 1.66 -0.09 -5.41
N GLY A 49 1.28 0.37 -4.22
CA GLY A 49 1.64 -0.30 -2.98
C GLY A 49 1.06 -1.72 -2.88
N LEU A 50 -0.19 -1.92 -3.31
CA LEU A 50 -0.82 -3.24 -3.32
C LEU A 50 -0.11 -4.21 -4.26
N GLU A 51 0.26 -3.77 -5.46
CA GLU A 51 1.03 -4.61 -6.41
C GLU A 51 2.36 -5.06 -5.80
N LYS A 52 3.06 -4.16 -5.08
CA LYS A 52 4.31 -4.52 -4.39
C LYS A 52 4.06 -5.49 -3.23
N LEU A 53 3.00 -5.28 -2.44
CA LEU A 53 2.61 -6.19 -1.35
C LEU A 53 2.18 -7.57 -1.84
N CYS A 54 1.57 -7.65 -3.02
CA CYS A 54 1.16 -8.90 -3.64
C CYS A 54 2.31 -9.62 -4.36
N SER A 55 3.51 -9.03 -4.40
CA SER A 55 4.68 -9.69 -4.97
C SER A 55 5.18 -10.83 -4.06
N ARG A 56 5.73 -11.88 -4.67
CA ARG A 56 6.25 -13.06 -3.93
C ARG A 56 7.36 -12.71 -2.93
N ASN A 57 8.08 -11.62 -3.19
CA ASN A 57 9.21 -11.17 -2.37
C ASN A 57 8.80 -10.15 -1.31
N ALA A 58 7.50 -9.87 -1.15
CA ALA A 58 7.01 -8.97 -0.12
C ALA A 58 7.31 -9.55 1.27
N THR A 59 8.13 -8.83 2.04
CA THR A 59 8.40 -9.14 3.44
C THR A 59 7.62 -8.19 4.36
N LEU A 60 7.64 -8.45 5.66
CA LEU A 60 7.07 -7.50 6.62
C LEU A 60 7.77 -6.13 6.55
N LEU A 61 9.08 -6.08 6.26
CA LEU A 61 9.79 -4.81 6.03
C LEU A 61 9.35 -4.11 4.75
N THR A 62 9.12 -4.88 3.68
CA THR A 62 8.53 -4.34 2.44
C THR A 62 7.17 -3.71 2.74
N ALA A 63 6.36 -4.35 3.57
CA ALA A 63 5.05 -3.82 3.96
C ALA A 63 5.15 -2.49 4.73
N GLU A 64 6.09 -2.38 5.66
CA GLU A 64 6.36 -1.10 6.36
C GLU A 64 6.71 0.03 5.39
N GLY A 65 7.64 -0.23 4.46
CA GLY A 65 8.03 0.74 3.44
C GLY A 65 6.88 1.13 2.52
N VAL A 66 6.05 0.15 2.11
CA VAL A 66 4.84 0.41 1.32
C VAL A 66 3.83 1.27 2.07
N PHE A 67 3.57 0.99 3.35
CA PHE A 67 2.66 1.80 4.16
C PHE A 67 3.17 3.24 4.31
N ALA A 68 4.47 3.40 4.53
CA ALA A 68 5.12 4.71 4.59
C ALA A 68 4.98 5.48 3.27
N PHE A 69 5.22 4.80 2.15
CA PHE A 69 5.03 5.37 0.82
C PHE A 69 3.59 5.84 0.59
N ILE A 70 2.59 4.97 0.84
CA ILE A 70 1.18 5.32 0.62
C ILE A 70 0.79 6.54 1.45
N ILE A 71 1.13 6.54 2.74
CA ILE A 71 0.80 7.65 3.65
C ILE A 71 1.54 8.92 3.25
N GLY A 72 2.81 8.82 2.83
CA GLY A 72 3.60 9.94 2.32
C GLY A 72 3.00 10.57 1.06
N GLU A 73 2.58 9.76 0.09
CA GLU A 73 1.97 10.26 -1.14
C GLU A 73 0.56 10.83 -0.90
N LEU A 74 -0.23 10.23 -0.01
CA LEU A 74 -1.53 10.78 0.39
C LEU A 74 -1.38 12.11 1.15
N ASN A 75 -0.34 12.25 1.98
CA ASN A 75 -0.04 13.51 2.68
C ASN A 75 0.33 14.66 1.75
N GLN A 76 0.93 14.38 0.60
CA GLN A 76 1.24 15.40 -0.41
C GLN A 76 -0.02 15.92 -1.12
N GLN A 77 -1.14 15.20 -1.02
CA GLN A 77 -2.40 15.59 -1.62
C GLN A 77 -3.24 16.42 -0.63
N ASN A 78 -3.66 17.61 -1.05
CA ASN A 78 -4.45 18.53 -0.23
C ASN A 78 -5.97 18.28 -0.30
N SER A 79 -6.41 17.16 -0.88
CA SER A 79 -7.83 16.86 -1.04
C SER A 79 -8.44 16.22 0.20
N GLU A 80 -9.73 16.47 0.41
CA GLU A 80 -10.49 15.84 1.50
C GLU A 80 -10.51 14.31 1.34
N PHE A 81 -10.62 13.82 0.11
CA PHE A 81 -10.53 12.39 -0.21
C PHE A 81 -9.21 11.77 0.27
N ALA A 82 -8.06 12.39 -0.04
CA ALA A 82 -6.76 11.86 0.35
C ALA A 82 -6.55 11.89 1.86
N LYS A 83 -7.01 12.95 2.54
CA LYS A 83 -6.98 13.04 4.01
C LYS A 83 -7.79 11.91 4.65
N ASN A 84 -9.00 11.68 4.18
CA ASN A 84 -9.86 10.62 4.70
C ASN A 84 -9.27 9.23 4.43
N MET A 85 -8.78 8.99 3.21
CA MET A 85 -8.09 7.73 2.86
C MET A 85 -6.88 7.47 3.75
N LYS A 86 -6.06 8.49 4.02
CA LYS A 86 -4.92 8.39 4.92
C LYS A 86 -5.39 8.01 6.32
N CYS A 87 -6.35 8.73 6.89
CA CYS A 87 -6.85 8.44 8.24
C CYS A 87 -7.38 7.00 8.35
N SER A 88 -8.16 6.54 7.36
CA SER A 88 -8.64 5.16 7.32
C SER A 88 -7.50 4.13 7.19
N HIS A 89 -6.47 4.41 6.39
CA HIS A 89 -5.30 3.53 6.27
C HIS A 89 -4.51 3.46 7.59
N VAL A 90 -4.19 4.62 8.17
CA VAL A 90 -3.48 4.71 9.46
C VAL A 90 -4.25 3.94 10.53
N GLN A 91 -5.57 4.16 10.63
CA GLN A 91 -6.41 3.42 11.57
C GLN A 91 -6.33 1.91 11.35
N LYS A 92 -6.51 1.44 10.11
CA LYS A 92 -6.52 0.00 9.79
C LYS A 92 -5.17 -0.67 10.03
N ILE A 93 -4.08 0.05 9.77
CA ILE A 93 -2.74 -0.46 10.09
C ILE A 93 -2.59 -0.51 11.60
N SER A 94 -2.89 0.55 12.35
CA SER A 94 -2.80 0.53 13.82
C SER A 94 -3.63 -0.57 14.50
N GLU A 95 -4.79 -0.94 13.93
CA GLU A 95 -5.62 -2.05 14.42
C GLU A 95 -4.97 -3.43 14.23
N ARG A 96 -4.09 -3.60 13.22
CA ARG A 96 -3.56 -4.92 12.80
C ARG A 96 -2.04 -5.05 12.93
N HIS A 97 -1.35 -3.92 13.14
CA HIS A 97 0.10 -3.85 13.15
C HIS A 97 0.67 -4.45 14.43
N ASN A 98 1.45 -5.51 14.28
CA ASN A 98 2.20 -6.09 15.39
C ASN A 98 3.55 -5.39 15.51
N VAL A 99 3.55 -4.27 16.23
CA VAL A 99 4.72 -3.42 16.50
C VAL A 99 5.94 -4.22 16.98
N SER A 100 5.73 -5.22 17.83
CA SER A 100 6.83 -5.98 18.42
C SER A 100 7.43 -6.97 17.42
N LEU A 101 6.62 -7.58 16.57
CA LEU A 101 7.08 -8.45 15.48
C LEU A 101 7.82 -7.66 14.40
N VAL A 102 7.25 -6.52 13.99
CA VAL A 102 7.86 -5.60 13.02
C VAL A 102 9.20 -5.09 13.54
N GLY A 103 9.24 -4.60 14.78
CA GLY A 103 10.48 -4.11 15.37
C GLY A 103 11.51 -5.20 15.59
N LEU A 104 11.11 -6.45 15.86
CA LEU A 104 12.04 -7.57 15.88
C LEU A 104 12.65 -7.81 14.50
N MET A 105 11.82 -7.78 13.44
CA MET A 105 12.33 -7.95 12.08
C MET A 105 13.28 -6.81 11.68
N GLN A 106 12.96 -5.56 12.03
CA GLN A 106 13.85 -4.41 11.82
C GLN A 106 15.16 -4.57 12.58
N TYR A 107 15.10 -4.99 13.85
CA TYR A 107 16.30 -5.25 14.65
C TYR A 107 17.19 -6.34 14.04
N LEU A 108 16.62 -7.42 13.53
CA LEU A 108 17.38 -8.50 12.92
C LEU A 108 18.04 -8.08 11.59
N ASN A 109 17.39 -7.21 10.81
CA ASN A 109 17.92 -6.76 9.52
C ASN A 109 18.94 -5.62 9.66
N PHE A 110 18.72 -4.68 10.59
CA PHE A 110 19.54 -3.47 10.73
C PHE A 110 20.42 -3.46 12.00
N GLY A 111 20.29 -4.46 12.86
CA GLY A 111 21.01 -4.55 14.13
C GLY A 111 20.68 -3.36 15.04
N ARG A 112 21.70 -2.81 15.71
CA ARG A 112 21.54 -1.64 16.59
C ARG A 112 21.19 -0.33 15.85
N LYS A 113 21.18 -0.32 14.51
CA LYS A 113 20.81 0.85 13.70
C LYS A 113 19.32 0.90 13.38
N TYR A 114 18.52 -0.07 13.83
CA TYR A 114 17.09 -0.13 13.53
C TYR A 114 16.29 1.08 14.05
N ASP A 115 16.74 1.72 15.13
CA ASP A 115 16.12 2.96 15.63
C ASP A 115 16.20 4.11 14.61
N ALA A 116 17.22 4.12 13.74
CA ALA A 116 17.38 5.11 12.66
C ALA A 116 16.74 4.68 11.34
N ALA A 117 16.53 3.37 11.14
CA ALA A 117 15.88 2.79 9.97
C ALA A 117 14.37 2.61 10.14
N ALA A 118 13.81 3.02 11.29
CA ALA A 118 12.38 2.95 11.55
C ALA A 118 11.65 3.82 10.52
N PHE A 119 10.81 3.19 9.70
CA PHE A 119 9.94 3.89 8.76
C PHE A 119 9.08 4.87 9.57
N THR A 120 9.26 6.16 9.30
CA THR A 120 8.80 7.30 10.12
C THR A 120 7.29 7.50 10.12
N VAL A 121 6.52 6.49 9.74
CA VAL A 121 5.08 6.57 9.87
C VAL A 121 4.78 6.50 11.35
N ASP A 122 4.13 7.54 11.86
CA ASP A 122 3.76 7.75 13.26
C ASP A 122 2.69 6.74 13.76
N LEU A 123 2.88 5.48 13.43
CA LEU A 123 1.96 4.37 13.69
C LEU A 123 2.38 3.50 14.86
N SER A 124 3.64 3.58 15.33
CA SER A 124 4.01 2.92 16.57
C SER A 124 5.28 3.45 17.21
N ARG A 125 5.27 3.55 18.54
CA ARG A 125 6.50 3.66 19.33
C ARG A 125 7.34 2.41 19.09
N LEU A 126 8.63 2.59 18.82
CA LEU A 126 9.58 1.48 18.72
C LEU A 126 9.43 0.54 19.94
N PRO A 127 9.36 -0.78 19.73
CA PRO A 127 9.22 -1.72 20.83
C PRO A 127 10.48 -1.69 21.70
N ASN A 128 10.27 -1.78 23.01
CA ASN A 128 11.39 -1.89 23.94
C ASN A 128 12.07 -3.26 23.83
N LYS A 129 13.30 -3.36 24.37
CA LYS A 129 14.11 -4.59 24.35
C LYS A 129 13.38 -5.82 24.92
N ASN A 130 12.58 -5.65 25.98
CA ASN A 130 11.85 -6.75 26.59
C ASN A 130 10.77 -7.29 25.64
N SER A 131 10.02 -6.41 24.97
CA SER A 131 9.04 -6.78 23.95
C SER A 131 9.69 -7.57 22.80
N LEU A 132 10.87 -7.13 22.34
CA LEU A 132 11.63 -7.83 21.29
C LEU A 132 12.04 -9.24 21.72
N ILE A 133 12.60 -9.38 22.94
CA ILE A 133 12.99 -10.69 23.49
C ILE A 133 11.78 -11.61 23.62
N GLN A 134 10.64 -11.10 24.11
CA GLN A 134 9.43 -11.91 24.26
C GLN A 134 8.88 -12.37 22.91
N GLN A 135 8.84 -11.50 21.90
CA GLN A 135 8.43 -11.93 20.55
C GLN A 135 9.37 -12.96 19.96
N SER A 136 10.69 -12.82 20.15
CA SER A 136 11.66 -13.83 19.68
C SER A 136 11.40 -15.19 20.33
N LYS A 137 11.08 -15.23 21.63
CA LYS A 137 10.73 -16.46 22.33
C LYS A 137 9.45 -17.08 21.75
N ILE A 138 8.38 -16.29 21.59
CA ILE A 138 7.11 -16.74 21.02
C ILE A 138 7.33 -17.38 19.64
N ILE A 139 8.09 -16.72 18.77
CA ILE A 139 8.40 -17.23 17.43
C ILE A 139 9.21 -18.51 17.53
N THR A 140 10.28 -18.53 18.33
CA THR A 140 11.15 -19.72 18.48
C THR A 140 10.35 -20.91 18.99
N THR A 141 9.52 -20.72 20.02
CA THR A 141 8.65 -21.80 20.53
C THR A 141 7.67 -22.28 19.47
N ARG A 142 7.02 -21.37 18.73
CA ARG A 142 6.10 -21.76 17.65
C ARG A 142 6.79 -22.58 16.55
N TYR A 143 8.00 -22.20 16.14
CA TYR A 143 8.71 -22.89 15.05
C TYR A 143 9.39 -24.19 15.47
N PHE A 144 9.76 -24.33 16.74
CA PHE A 144 10.61 -25.44 17.21
C PHE A 144 9.97 -26.31 18.30
N CYS A 145 8.75 -26.03 18.76
CA CYS A 145 8.11 -26.78 19.85
C CYS A 145 6.68 -27.31 19.58
N GLU A 146 6.05 -27.04 18.42
CA GLU A 146 4.78 -27.66 17.95
C GLU A 146 4.94 -27.95 16.43
N GLU A 147 4.77 -29.14 15.81
CA GLU A 147 4.32 -30.50 16.16
C GLU A 147 4.85 -31.50 15.10
N ASP A 148 5.02 -32.78 15.48
CA ASP A 148 4.94 -33.95 14.58
C ASP A 148 3.54 -33.98 13.94
N GLU A 149 3.30 -33.26 12.85
CA GLU A 149 2.15 -33.53 11.98
C GLU A 149 2.43 -33.12 10.53
N SER A 150 2.57 -34.15 9.72
CA SER A 150 2.87 -34.14 8.29
C SER A 150 1.85 -33.33 7.47
N LEU A 151 2.30 -32.39 6.64
CA LEU A 151 1.55 -32.04 5.43
C LEU A 151 2.46 -31.68 4.24
N SER A 152 2.26 -32.50 3.21
CA SER A 152 2.81 -32.45 1.86
C SER A 152 2.90 -31.07 1.22
N ASN A 153 4.01 -30.86 0.52
CA ASN A 153 4.20 -29.82 -0.48
C ASN A 153 3.17 -29.94 -1.61
N SER A 154 2.63 -28.80 -2.06
CA SER A 154 2.15 -28.68 -3.44
C SER A 154 2.71 -27.41 -4.07
N SER A 155 3.35 -27.59 -5.22
CA SER A 155 3.87 -26.56 -6.09
C SER A 155 2.82 -26.19 -7.14
N TYR A 156 2.60 -24.89 -7.38
CA TYR A 156 1.89 -24.43 -8.57
C TYR A 156 2.62 -23.28 -9.28
N SER A 157 2.55 -23.40 -10.60
CA SER A 157 3.20 -22.65 -11.68
C SER A 157 2.46 -21.36 -12.04
N GLU A 158 3.20 -20.50 -12.73
CA GLU A 158 3.01 -19.11 -13.14
C GLU A 158 1.83 -18.83 -14.09
N GLU A 159 1.37 -17.57 -14.11
CA GLU A 159 1.16 -16.83 -15.36
C GLU A 159 1.28 -15.30 -15.09
N SER A 160 2.05 -14.60 -15.94
CA SER A 160 2.43 -13.20 -15.81
C SER A 160 1.91 -12.42 -17.02
N THR A 161 1.35 -11.22 -16.85
CA THR A 161 1.16 -10.27 -17.96
C THR A 161 1.40 -8.81 -17.54
N GLU A 162 2.35 -8.20 -18.26
CA GLU A 162 2.66 -6.78 -18.46
C GLU A 162 1.52 -6.03 -19.20
N THR A 163 1.36 -4.71 -19.31
CA THR A 163 2.09 -3.45 -19.00
C THR A 163 1.10 -2.27 -19.15
N LEU A 164 1.39 -1.10 -18.56
CA LEU A 164 1.46 0.20 -19.28
C LEU A 164 1.95 1.30 -18.32
N GLU A 165 3.10 1.86 -18.68
CA GLU A 165 4.02 2.56 -17.78
C GLU A 165 4.52 3.83 -18.49
N GLU A 166 4.29 5.00 -17.89
CA GLU A 166 5.08 6.20 -18.22
C GLU A 166 4.92 7.29 -17.15
N LYS A 167 3.69 7.48 -16.61
CA LYS A 167 3.46 8.36 -15.44
C LYS A 167 3.69 7.65 -14.10
N SER A 168 3.54 6.33 -14.09
CA SER A 168 3.72 5.46 -12.93
C SER A 168 5.18 5.21 -12.57
N LEU A 169 6.10 5.30 -13.54
CA LEU A 169 7.54 5.09 -13.34
C LEU A 169 8.10 5.97 -12.20
N THR A 170 7.66 7.23 -12.10
CA THR A 170 8.09 8.13 -11.02
C THR A 170 7.58 7.70 -9.63
N LEU A 171 6.37 7.15 -9.53
CA LEU A 171 5.80 6.66 -8.27
C LEU A 171 6.40 5.31 -7.87
N TYR A 172 6.64 4.40 -8.82
CA TYR A 172 7.35 3.15 -8.54
C TYR A 172 8.79 3.41 -8.08
N GLN A 173 9.51 4.34 -8.72
CA GLN A 173 10.84 4.75 -8.27
C GLN A 173 10.84 5.34 -6.86
N LYS A 174 9.83 6.15 -6.52
CA LYS A 174 9.64 6.64 -5.15
C LYS A 174 9.35 5.50 -4.17
N LEU A 175 8.56 4.51 -4.56
CA LEU A 175 8.27 3.34 -3.74
C LEU A 175 9.52 2.48 -3.51
N GLU A 176 10.33 2.21 -4.53
CA GLU A 176 11.57 1.45 -4.37
C GLU A 176 12.54 2.15 -3.41
N LYS A 177 12.65 3.48 -3.49
CA LYS A 177 13.42 4.29 -2.53
C LYS A 177 12.84 4.29 -1.12
N ALA A 178 11.55 4.03 -0.96
CA ALA A 178 10.91 3.97 0.35
C ALA A 178 11.04 2.58 1.00
N ILE A 179 11.46 1.55 0.25
CA ILE A 179 11.61 0.16 0.75
C ILE A 179 13.08 -0.18 1.06
N HIS A 180 14.03 0.49 0.39
CA HIS A 180 15.48 0.26 0.49
C HIS A 180 16.21 1.42 1.17
#